data_AF-A0A520EA55-F1
#
_entry.id   AF-A0A520EA55-F1
#
_cell.length_a   1.000
_cell.length_b   1.000
_cell.length_c   1.000
_cell.angle_alpha   90.00
_cell.angle_beta   90.00
_cell.angle_gamma   90.00
#
_symmetry.space_group_name_H-M   'P 1'
#
loop_
_entity.id
_entity.type
_entity.pdbx_description
1 polymer ?
#
loop_
_entity_poly.entity_id
_entity_poly.type
_entity_poly.pdbx_seq_one_letter_code
_entity_poly.pdbx_strand_id
1 'polypeptide(L)'
;MIEILQPYYQYFKAVHIVFVISWMAGLFYILSLFIYHTEASEKEEPERGILQKQFVKMEATLWKIIATPAMIISVLAGAGMLALNSGLLQMDWMWVKLA
;
A
#
# COMPACT_ATOMS: atom_id res chain seq x y z
N MET A 1 -10.19 29.09 -0.30
CA MET A 1 -8.98 28.22 -0.37
C MET A 1 -9.31 26.82 -0.86
N ILE A 2 -10.29 26.13 -0.28
CA ILE A 2 -10.76 24.80 -0.75
C ILE A 2 -11.43 24.85 -2.14
N GLU A 3 -12.17 25.91 -2.45
CA GLU A 3 -12.81 26.10 -3.77
C GLU A 3 -11.83 26.14 -4.96
N ILE A 4 -10.56 26.54 -4.73
CA ILE A 4 -9.52 26.57 -5.77
C ILE A 4 -9.06 25.14 -6.11
N LEU A 5 -9.16 24.20 -5.16
CA LEU A 5 -8.76 22.80 -5.33
C LEU A 5 -9.88 21.91 -5.91
N GLN A 6 -11.11 22.40 -5.93
CA GLN A 6 -12.28 21.68 -6.43
C GLN A 6 -12.16 21.17 -7.88
N PRO A 7 -11.65 21.95 -8.86
CA PRO A 7 -11.38 21.43 -10.21
C PRO A 7 -10.29 20.35 -10.23
N TYR A 8 -9.39 20.33 -9.25
CA TYR A 8 -8.33 19.32 -9.14
C TYR A 8 -8.76 18.05 -8.40
N TYR A 9 -10.01 17.98 -7.92
CA TYR A 9 -10.53 16.82 -7.18
C TYR A 9 -10.36 15.50 -7.94
N GLN A 10 -10.56 15.49 -9.27
CA GLN A 10 -10.37 14.29 -10.09
C GLN A 10 -8.91 13.84 -10.12
N TYR A 11 -7.94 14.76 -10.03
CA TYR A 11 -6.52 14.43 -9.93
C TYR A 11 -6.20 13.81 -8.57
N PHE A 12 -6.74 14.35 -7.47
CA PHE A 12 -6.61 13.72 -6.15
C PHE A 12 -7.20 12.31 -6.14
N LYS A 13 -8.37 12.11 -6.78
CA LYS A 13 -9.00 10.80 -6.94
C LYS A 13 -8.14 9.85 -7.77
N ALA A 14 -7.57 10.31 -8.88
CA ALA A 14 -6.69 9.50 -9.72
C ALA A 14 -5.42 9.07 -8.96
N VAL A 15 -4.76 10.01 -8.27
CA VAL A 15 -3.59 9.74 -7.43
C VAL A 15 -3.95 8.72 -6.35
N HIS A 16 -5.04 8.93 -5.61
CA HIS A 16 -5.50 7.99 -4.59
C HIS A 16 -5.66 6.57 -5.16
N ILE A 17 -6.40 6.41 -6.26
CA ILE A 17 -6.66 5.09 -6.86
C ILE A 17 -5.36 4.41 -7.32
N VAL A 18 -4.47 5.14 -8.01
CA VAL A 18 -3.20 4.58 -8.49
C VAL A 18 -2.33 4.08 -7.34
N PHE A 19 -2.21 4.86 -6.26
CA PHE A 19 -1.41 4.47 -5.11
C PHE A 19 -2.06 3.37 -4.27
N VAL A 20 -3.40 3.30 -4.20
CA VAL A 20 -4.11 2.17 -3.59
C VAL A 20 -3.81 0.88 -4.35
N ILE A 21 -3.89 0.89 -5.68
CA ILE A 21 -3.60 -0.30 -6.51
C ILE A 21 -2.13 -0.72 -6.35
N SER A 22 -1.20 0.25 -6.38
CA SER A 22 0.22 -0.01 -6.15
C SER A 22 0.49 -0.60 -4.76
N TRP A 23 -0.18 -0.08 -3.72
CA TRP A 23 -0.06 -0.60 -2.37
C TRP A 23 -0.62 -2.03 -2.26
N MET A 24 -1.79 -2.29 -2.83
CA MET A 24 -2.39 -3.63 -2.88
C MET A 24 -1.46 -4.62 -3.61
N ALA A 25 -0.90 -4.25 -4.76
CA ALA A 25 0.06 -5.09 -5.47
C ALA A 25 1.30 -5.43 -4.61
N GLY A 26 1.81 -4.46 -3.85
CA GLY A 26 2.90 -4.68 -2.89
C GLY A 26 2.52 -5.68 -1.79
N LEU A 27 1.32 -5.57 -1.22
CA LEU A 27 0.83 -6.50 -0.18
C LEU A 27 0.61 -7.93 -0.70
N PHE A 28 0.14 -8.09 -1.93
CA PHE A 28 0.03 -9.42 -2.53
C PHE A 28 1.41 -10.01 -2.82
N TYR A 29 2.36 -9.21 -3.27
CA TYR A 29 3.71 -9.69 -3.57
C TYR A 29 4.50 -10.09 -2.31
N ILE A 30 4.34 -9.37 -1.20
CA ILE A 30 5.01 -9.75 0.06
C ILE A 30 4.50 -11.09 0.59
N LEU A 31 3.20 -11.36 0.46
CA LEU A 31 2.62 -12.65 0.83
C LEU A 31 3.27 -13.79 0.04
N SER A 32 3.45 -13.62 -1.27
CA SER A 32 4.14 -14.59 -2.12
C SER A 32 5.58 -14.83 -1.64
N LEU A 33 6.28 -13.76 -1.21
CA LEU A 33 7.64 -13.90 -0.71
C LEU A 33 7.73 -14.72 0.58
N PHE A 34 6.77 -14.56 1.49
CA PHE A 34 6.75 -15.33 2.74
C PHE A 34 6.57 -16.84 2.50
N ILE A 35 5.83 -17.22 1.45
CA ILE A 35 5.71 -18.63 1.05
C ILE A 35 7.09 -19.17 0.63
N TYR A 36 7.77 -18.47 -0.28
CA TYR A 36 9.11 -18.87 -0.73
C TYR A 36 10.17 -18.84 0.39
N HIS A 37 10.05 -17.94 1.36
CA HIS A 37 10.92 -17.89 2.54
C HIS A 37 10.77 -19.16 3.38
N THR A 38 9.53 -19.62 3.57
CA THR A 38 9.23 -20.85 4.32
C THR A 38 9.79 -22.07 3.59
N GLU A 39 9.55 -22.18 2.28
CA GLU A 39 10.11 -23.26 1.45
C GLU A 39 11.65 -23.28 1.45
N ALA A 40 12.29 -22.12 1.43
CA ALA A 40 13.74 -22.02 1.50
C ALA A 40 14.32 -22.42 2.87
N SER A 41 13.50 -22.40 3.93
CA SER A 41 13.90 -22.81 5.28
C SER A 41 13.99 -24.33 5.44
N GLU A 42 13.37 -25.09 4.53
CA GLU A 42 13.41 -26.56 4.50
C GLU A 42 14.64 -27.12 3.77
N LYS A 43 15.44 -26.26 3.12
CA LYS A 43 16.65 -26.68 2.40
C LYS A 43 17.82 -26.99 3.33
N GLU A 44 18.74 -27.82 2.85
CA GLU A 44 19.99 -28.14 3.57
C GLU A 44 20.97 -26.95 3.61
N GLU A 45 21.87 -26.96 4.60
CA GLU A 45 23.02 -26.03 4.64
C GLU A 45 23.98 -26.34 3.48
N PRO A 46 24.55 -25.34 2.78
CA PRO A 46 24.60 -23.91 3.11
C PRO A 46 23.54 -23.05 2.41
N GLU A 47 22.74 -23.63 1.51
CA GLU A 47 21.81 -22.88 0.65
C GLU A 47 20.75 -22.14 1.46
N ARG A 48 20.24 -22.77 2.52
CA ARG A 48 19.26 -22.19 3.45
C ARG A 48 19.67 -20.80 3.95
N GLY A 49 20.89 -20.67 4.47
CA GLY A 49 21.39 -19.42 5.05
C GLY A 49 21.60 -18.30 4.03
N ILE A 50 21.88 -18.65 2.77
CA ILE A 50 22.05 -17.69 1.67
C ILE A 50 20.68 -17.18 1.22
N LEU A 51 19.74 -18.10 0.96
CA LEU A 51 18.39 -17.74 0.51
C LEU A 51 17.62 -16.95 1.57
N GLN A 52 17.66 -17.33 2.84
CA GLN A 52 16.99 -16.58 3.91
C GLN A 52 17.48 -15.13 3.99
N LYS A 53 18.79 -14.90 3.95
CA LYS A 53 19.35 -13.53 3.96
C LYS A 53 18.88 -12.73 2.74
N GLN A 54 18.77 -13.37 1.58
CA GLN A 54 18.27 -12.73 0.37
C GLN A 54 16.78 -12.38 0.49
N PHE A 55 15.94 -13.30 0.98
CA PHE A 55 14.50 -13.04 1.16
C PHE A 55 14.24 -11.93 2.17
N VAL A 56 14.91 -11.94 3.33
CA VAL A 56 14.82 -10.84 4.31
C VAL A 56 15.14 -9.49 3.68
N LYS A 57 16.18 -9.42 2.84
CA LYS A 57 16.54 -8.19 2.13
C LYS A 57 15.44 -7.77 1.15
N MET A 58 14.89 -8.71 0.38
CA MET A 58 13.84 -8.45 -0.61
C MET A 58 12.54 -7.98 0.05
N GLU A 59 12.10 -8.64 1.13
CA GLU A 59 10.93 -8.27 1.93
C GLU A 59 11.08 -6.86 2.51
N ALA A 60 12.23 -6.58 3.14
CA ALA A 60 12.51 -5.27 3.73
C ALA A 60 12.56 -4.15 2.69
N THR A 61 13.15 -4.43 1.52
CA THR A 61 13.24 -3.48 0.40
C THR A 61 11.84 -3.17 -0.13
N LEU A 62 11.04 -4.19 -0.40
CA LEU A 62 9.69 -4.01 -0.92
C LEU A 62 8.80 -3.26 0.07
N TRP A 63 8.88 -3.61 1.36
CA TRP A 63 8.09 -2.94 2.38
C TRP A 63 8.45 -1.46 2.50
N LYS A 64 9.75 -1.14 2.60
CA LYS A 64 10.21 0.24 2.82
C LYS A 64 10.11 1.12 1.58
N ILE A 65 10.36 0.58 0.39
CA ILE A 65 10.47 1.36 -0.85
C ILE A 65 9.16 1.40 -1.62
N ILE A 66 8.34 0.34 -1.57
CA ILE A 66 7.12 0.25 -2.39
C ILE A 66 5.88 0.40 -1.52
N ALA A 67 5.66 -0.54 -0.59
CA ALA A 67 4.38 -0.62 0.13
C ALA A 67 4.16 0.56 1.07
N THR A 68 5.15 0.91 1.88
CA THR A 68 5.04 2.01 2.87
C THR A 68 4.77 3.37 2.22
N PRO A 69 5.56 3.84 1.22
CA PRO A 69 5.28 5.13 0.59
C PRO A 69 3.97 5.12 -0.21
N ALA A 70 3.60 4.01 -0.86
CA ALA A 70 2.32 3.92 -1.56
C ALA A 70 1.13 4.00 -0.59
N MET A 71 1.23 3.38 0.58
CA MET A 71 0.25 3.51 1.66
C MET A 71 0.14 4.94 2.15
N ILE A 72 1.27 5.61 2.45
CA ILE A 72 1.25 6.99 2.93
C ILE A 72 0.61 7.92 1.91
N ILE A 73 0.99 7.82 0.63
CA ILE A 73 0.46 8.69 -0.43
C ILE A 73 -1.03 8.42 -0.65
N SER A 74 -1.46 7.16 -0.66
CA SER A 74 -2.88 6.83 -0.82
C SER A 74 -3.72 7.35 0.36
N VAL A 75 -3.25 7.18 1.60
CA VAL A 75 -3.96 7.67 2.79
C VAL A 75 -4.04 9.20 2.80
N LEU A 76 -2.93 9.89 2.50
CA LEU A 76 -2.92 11.36 2.42
C LEU A 76 -3.84 11.88 1.31
N ALA A 77 -3.84 11.25 0.14
CA ALA A 77 -4.72 11.63 -0.96
C ALA A 77 -6.20 11.38 -0.59
N GLY A 78 -6.51 10.26 0.09
CA GLY A 78 -7.86 9.95 0.56
C GLY A 78 -8.35 10.94 1.63
N ALA A 79 -7.49 11.29 2.59
CA ALA A 79 -7.77 12.32 3.60
C ALA A 79 -7.97 13.70 2.95
N GLY A 80 -7.18 14.04 1.94
CA GLY A 80 -7.35 15.25 1.15
C GLY A 80 -8.71 15.30 0.43
N MET A 81 -9.13 14.19 -0.19
CA MET A 81 -10.46 14.09 -0.81
C MET A 81 -11.60 14.27 0.20
N LEU A 82 -11.45 13.72 1.41
CA LEU A 82 -12.42 13.88 2.49
C LEU A 82 -12.53 15.33 2.97
N ALA A 83 -11.40 16.03 3.09
CA ALA A 83 -11.38 17.44 3.48
C ALA A 83 -12.00 18.35 2.41
N LEU A 84 -11.84 18.03 1.12
CA LEU A 84 -12.43 18.79 0.01
C LEU A 84 -13.93 18.53 -0.18
N ASN A 85 -14.41 17.34 0.19
CA ASN A 85 -15.82 16.96 0.07
C ASN A 85 -16.28 16.22 1.32
N SER A 86 -16.77 16.99 2.29
CA SER A 86 -17.34 16.47 3.55
C SER A 86 -18.59 15.60 3.35
N GLY A 87 -19.25 15.68 2.19
CA GLY A 87 -20.36 14.80 1.82
C GLY A 87 -19.95 13.33 1.66
N LEU A 88 -18.66 13.03 1.43
CA LEU A 88 -18.15 11.66 1.39
C LEU A 88 -18.28 10.95 2.75
N LEU A 89 -18.27 11.69 3.86
CA LEU A 89 -18.46 11.13 5.21
C LEU A 89 -19.89 10.63 5.45
N GLN A 90 -20.86 11.09 4.66
CA GLN A 90 -22.26 10.67 4.76
C GLN A 90 -22.59 9.47 3.87
N MET A 91 -21.63 8.95 3.10
CA MET A 91 -21.86 7.78 2.27
C MET A 91 -21.70 6.50 3.08
N ASP A 92 -22.60 5.53 2.87
CA ASP A 92 -22.65 4.26 3.62
C ASP A 92 -21.31 3.51 3.62
N TRP A 93 -20.58 3.53 2.51
CA TRP A 93 -19.29 2.85 2.39
C TRP A 93 -18.19 3.49 3.26
N MET A 94 -18.31 4.76 3.62
CA MET A 94 -17.34 5.43 4.50
C MET A 94 -17.54 4.98 5.95
N TRP A 95 -18.78 4.74 6.36
CA TRP A 95 -19.09 4.24 7.69
C TRP A 95 -18.53 2.83 7.87
N VAL A 96 -18.64 1.97 6.85
CA VAL A 96 -18.02 0.63 6.87
C VAL A 96 -16.49 0.69 6.93
N LYS A 97 -15.86 1.72 6.36
CA LYS A 97 -14.40 1.87 6.41
C LYS A 97 -13.87 2.43 7.74
N LEU A 98 -14.70 3.18 8.47
CA LEU A 98 -14.33 3.85 9.71
C LEU A 98 -14.76 3.09 10.98
N ALA A 99 -15.78 2.22 10.86
CA ALA A 99 -16.19 1.29 11.90
C ALA A 99 -15.19 0.14 12.06
#